data_AF-A0ABD3NRJ5-F1
#
_entry.id   AF-A0ABD3NRJ5-F1
#
_cell.length_a   1.000
_cell.length_b   1.000
_cell.length_c   1.000
_cell.angle_alpha   90.00
_cell.angle_beta   90.00
_cell.angle_gamma   90.00
#
_symmetry.space_group_name_H-M   'P 1'
#
loop_
_entity.id
_entity.type
_entity.pdbx_description
1 polymer ?
#
loop_
_entity_poly.entity_id
_entity_poly.type
_entity_poly.pdbx_seq_one_letter_code
_entity_poly.pdbx_strand_id
1 'polypeptide(L)' 'MLGAMVLSSKWSSALASTCRDGCVAITTDRALDPNDGWKLLDRMDVENPSVWGSVGYISMLDKTKKSSMM' A
#
# COMPACT_ATOMS: atom_id res chain seq x y z
N MET A 1 11.31 -7.95 -8.10
CA MET A 1 10.50 -7.85 -6.87
C MET A 1 10.80 -6.52 -6.20
N LEU A 2 9.81 -5.66 -6.00
CA LEU A 2 9.97 -4.47 -5.17
C LEU A 2 9.89 -4.93 -3.71
N GLY A 3 11.00 -4.91 -2.99
CA GLY A 3 11.03 -5.18 -1.56
C GLY A 3 10.67 -3.92 -0.79
N ALA A 4 9.62 -3.96 0.03
CA ALA A 4 9.18 -2.86 0.86
C ALA A 4 8.79 -3.37 2.25
N MET A 5 9.08 -2.60 3.29
CA MET A 5 8.51 -2.88 4.61
C MET A 5 7.02 -2.59 4.59
N VAL A 6 6.22 -3.49 5.14
CA VAL A 6 4.76 -3.33 5.18
C VAL A 6 4.38 -2.40 6.33
N LEU A 7 3.41 -1.52 6.06
CA LEU A 7 2.77 -0.67 7.06
C LEU A 7 2.09 -1.56 8.12
N SER A 8 1.85 -1.05 9.33
CA SER A 8 1.21 -1.89 10.35
C SER A 8 -0.13 -2.46 9.83
N SER A 9 -0.38 -3.72 10.15
CA SER A 9 -1.58 -4.44 9.72
C SER A 9 -2.87 -3.71 10.10
N LYS A 10 -2.87 -3.01 11.25
CA LYS A 10 -3.98 -2.15 11.68
C LYS A 10 -4.33 -1.07 10.65
N TRP A 11 -3.33 -0.37 10.10
CA TRP A 11 -3.58 0.70 9.14
C TRP A 11 -3.91 0.15 7.75
N SER A 12 -3.19 -0.89 7.31
CA SER A 12 -3.45 -1.55 6.03
C SER A 12 -4.88 -2.08 5.94
N SER A 13 -5.34 -2.79 6.97
CA SER A 13 -6.69 -3.36 7.03
C SER A 13 -7.77 -2.28 7.16
N ALA A 14 -7.55 -1.24 7.97
CA ALA A 14 -8.49 -0.13 8.12
C ALA A 14 -8.69 0.66 6.81
N LEU A 15 -7.61 0.86 6.04
CA LEU A 15 -7.72 1.48 4.72
C LEU A 15 -8.47 0.55 3.75
N ALA A 16 -8.13 -0.74 3.72
CA ALA A 16 -8.80 -1.71 2.83
C ALA A 16 -10.30 -1.84 3.11
N SER A 17 -10.71 -1.75 4.39
CA SER A 17 -12.13 -1.81 4.77
C SER A 17 -12.90 -0.55 4.38
N THR A 18 -12.25 0.62 4.45
CA THR A 18 -12.88 1.92 4.19
C THR A 18 -12.95 2.24 2.70
N CYS A 19 -11.93 1.84 1.95
CA CYS A 19 -11.79 2.16 0.53
C CYS A 19 -12.67 1.28 -0.36
N ARG A 20 -13.07 1.83 -1.51
CA ARG A 20 -13.73 1.06 -2.59
C ARG A 20 -12.69 0.29 -3.41
N ASP A 21 -13.15 -0.70 -4.16
CA ASP A 21 -12.30 -1.39 -5.13
C ASP A 21 -11.71 -0.39 -6.15
N GLY A 22 -10.45 -0.59 -6.55
CA GLY A 22 -9.69 0.34 -7.38
C GLY A 22 -9.15 1.59 -6.68
N CYS A 23 -9.30 1.71 -5.35
CA CYS A 23 -8.75 2.84 -4.61
C CYS A 23 -7.22 2.88 -4.69
N VAL A 24 -6.66 4.07 -4.94
CA VAL A 24 -5.22 4.31 -4.93
C VAL A 24 -4.81 4.97 -3.61
N ALA A 25 -3.80 4.41 -2.97
CA ALA A 25 -3.20 4.95 -1.76
C ALA A 25 -1.69 5.16 -1.98
N ILE A 26 -1.19 6.29 -1.50
CA ILE A 26 0.23 6.64 -1.54
C ILE A 26 0.71 6.71 -0.10
N THR A 27 1.72 5.92 0.23
CA THR A 27 2.33 5.86 1.57
C THR A 27 3.82 6.16 1.47
N THR A 28 4.38 6.87 2.44
CA THR A 28 5.83 7.06 2.52
C THR A 28 6.46 5.96 3.39
N ASP A 29 7.70 5.58 3.07
CA ASP A 29 8.59 4.68 3.81
C ASP A 29 8.14 3.21 3.91
N ARG A 30 6.84 2.92 3.84
CA ARG A 30 6.26 1.57 3.92
C ARG A 30 5.15 1.36 2.90
N ALA A 31 4.98 0.14 2.41
CA ALA A 31 3.92 -0.27 1.49
C ALA A 31 2.70 -0.84 2.24
N LEU A 32 1.54 -0.92 1.59
CA LEU A 32 0.36 -1.58 2.16
C LEU A 32 0.41 -3.10 1.95
N ASP A 33 -0.29 -3.86 2.80
CA ASP A 33 -0.17 -5.32 2.85
C ASP A 33 -0.94 -5.99 1.69
N PRO A 34 -0.27 -6.82 0.86
CA PRO A 34 -0.96 -7.55 -0.20
C PRO A 34 -2.02 -8.54 0.30
N ASN A 35 -1.93 -9.01 1.55
CA ASN A 35 -2.96 -9.85 2.17
C ASN A 35 -4.29 -9.12 2.36
N ASP A 36 -4.26 -7.79 2.44
CA ASP A 36 -5.46 -6.96 2.52
C ASP A 36 -6.07 -6.63 1.16
N GLY A 37 -5.44 -7.07 0.06
CA GLY A 37 -5.84 -6.78 -1.32
C GLY A 37 -5.07 -5.63 -1.96
N TRP A 38 -4.06 -5.08 -1.31
CA TRP A 38 -3.26 -3.99 -1.87
C TRP A 38 -2.23 -4.52 -2.87
N LYS A 39 -2.30 -4.01 -4.10
CA LYS A 39 -1.31 -4.25 -5.14
C LYS A 39 -0.35 -3.06 -5.19
N LEU A 40 0.93 -3.29 -4.86
CA LEU A 40 1.97 -2.30 -5.09
C LEU A 40 2.16 -2.13 -6.60
N LEU A 41 1.88 -0.93 -7.11
CA LEU A 41 2.00 -0.59 -8.53
C LEU A 41 3.36 -0.01 -8.84
N ASP A 42 3.84 0.91 -7.99
CA ASP A 42 5.06 1.64 -8.25
C ASP A 42 5.74 2.15 -6.98
N ARG A 43 6.99 2.56 -7.13
CA ARG A 43 7.82 3.21 -6.13
C ARG A 43 8.36 4.51 -6.74
N MET A 44 8.21 5.63 -6.03
CA MET A 44 8.86 6.89 -6.41
C MET A 44 9.73 7.41 -5.27
N ASP A 45 10.82 8.09 -5.61
CA ASP A 45 11.56 8.87 -4.62
C ASP A 45 10.76 10.14 -4.31
N VAL A 46 10.64 10.47 -3.02
CA VAL A 46 9.86 11.61 -2.54
C VAL A 46 10.78 12.51 -1.75
N GLU A 47 10.82 13.79 -2.11
CA GLU A 47 11.53 14.77 -1.31
C GLU A 47 10.85 14.94 0.05
N ASN A 48 11.59 14.63 1.11
CA ASN A 48 11.19 14.90 2.48
C ASN A 48 12.31 15.69 3.18
N PRO A 49 12.09 16.97 3.52
CA PRO A 49 13.12 17.80 4.18
C PRO A 49 13.60 17.23 5.52
N SER A 50 12.79 16.38 6.16
CA SER A 50 13.10 15.77 7.45
C SER A 50 13.78 14.40 7.34
N VAL A 51 13.74 13.75 6.18
CA VAL A 51 14.23 12.37 5.99
C VAL A 51 14.88 12.22 4.62
N TRP A 52 16.20 11.97 4.61
CA TRP A 52 16.94 11.76 3.37
C TRP A 52 16.60 10.41 2.73
N GLY A 53 16.40 10.39 1.41
CA GLY A 53 16.09 9.17 0.66
C GLY A 53 14.68 8.62 0.91
N SER A 54 13.72 9.48 1.25
CA SER A 54 12.32 9.09 1.41
C SER A 54 11.75 8.49 0.11
N VAL A 55 10.95 7.44 0.30
CA VAL A 55 10.37 6.66 -0.78
C VAL A 55 8.86 6.62 -0.61
N GLY A 56 8.13 6.98 -1.66
CA GLY A 56 6.69 6.79 -1.78
C GLY A 56 6.36 5.44 -2.45
N TYR A 57 5.35 4.76 -1.93
CA TYR A 57 4.81 3.52 -2.45
C TYR A 57 3.38 3.77 -2.93
N ILE A 58 3.12 3.47 -4.21
CA ILE A 58 1.79 3.63 -4.81
C ILE A 58 1.11 2.27 -4.84
N SER A 59 0.01 2.14 -4.09
CA SER A 59 -0.74 0.89 -3.99
C SER A 59 -2.17 1.08 -4.52
N MET A 60 -2.71 0.06 -5.17
CA MET A 60 -4.11 0.01 -5.59
C MET A 60 -4.82 -1.14 -4.92
N LEU A 61 -6.01 -0.90 -4.37
CA LEU A 61 -6.83 -1.93 -3.76
C LEU A 61 -7.53 -2.75 -4.85
N ASP A 62 -7.35 -4.06 -4.81
CA ASP A 62 -8.02 -5.04 -5.65
C ASP A 62 -8.77 -6.04 -4.76
N LYS A 63 -10.09 -5.83 -4.62
CA LYS A 63 -10.96 -6.64 -3.76
C LYS A 63 -11.33 -7.98 -4.40
N THR A 64 -11.14 -8.15 -5.70
CA THR A 64 -11.46 -9.41 -6.39
C THR A 64 -10.61 -10.56 -5.86
N LYS A 65 -9.39 -10.28 -5.37
CA LYS A 65 -8.53 -11.26 -4.70
C LYS A 65 -9.07 -11.77 -3.36
N LYS A 66 -9.82 -10.96 -2.60
CA LYS A 66 -10.43 -11.44 -1.34
C LYS A 66 -11.62 -12.37 -1.58
N SER A 67 -12.33 -12.22 -2.70
CA SER A 67 -13.51 -13.05 -3.00
C SER A 67 -13.16 -14.47 -3.45
N SER A 68 -11.93 -14.74 -3.88
CA SER A 68 -11.48 -16.09 -4.28
C SER A 68 -10.99 -16.94 -3.10
N MET A 69 -11.00 -16.41 -1.88
CA MET A 69 -10.56 -17.08 -0.64
C MET A 69 -11.73 -17.44 0.30
N MET A 70 -12.98 -17.36 -0.18
CA MET A 70 -14.18 -17.83 0.53
C MET A 70 -14.84 -18.98 -0.21
#